data_AF-A0A197K402-F1
#
_entry.id   AF-A0A197K402-F1
#
_cell.length_a   1.000
_cell.length_b   1.000
_cell.length_c   1.000
_cell.angle_alpha   90.00
_cell.angle_beta   90.00
_cell.angle_gamma   90.00
#
_symmetry.space_group_name_H-M   'P 1'
#
loop_
_entity.id
_entity.type
_entity.pdbx_description
1 polymer ?
#
loop_
_entity_poly.entity_id
_entity_poly.type
_entity_poly.pdbx_seq_one_letter_code
_entity_poly.pdbx_strand_id
1 'polypeptide(L)'
;MLSAVRRERDYAIALMVREAELALASTEVYSVTNKNQTAPSNDIHDYLSLSKYYWPNKDKPSGLPYRRIDGHVNPEIETVRDYRLLRTMIREVHMMGMAYHFTGRKEFVDKCAMRLREWFLDEATYMNPNINYGSLRKGEKLGARTGVLDIDNEEACLLTDTFSNSNNSNRVFDALHYLKQEPTWPQDLIPQLQGWFKQYVRWLETSTLAKVERKGNNNHGTYFDVQIIGIYLFLGQVEDAREVALQALHTRIDPQITARGEQPEEMERKTSWYYSVFNLQALMTLARWGDDLGVDMWFYEGPQGQSIKKAIDFMLPFALAGGEGWPVENLKGYDMTDYLKCLQIGWLIYGDEKYLAAIEVLEPKVRKDMEDQKIKTVSTFMCDMSTLMEATTRGGQGFIWHWCLT
;
A
#
# COMPACT_ATOMS: atom_id res chain seq x y z
N MET A 1 -5.87 7.68 -29.75
CA MET A 1 -5.14 7.38 -28.49
C MET A 1 -5.13 8.60 -27.56
N LEU A 2 -4.51 9.74 -27.93
CA LEU A 2 -4.45 10.96 -27.09
C LEU A 2 -5.80 11.50 -26.57
N SER A 3 -6.86 11.46 -27.38
CA SER A 3 -8.20 11.92 -26.96
C SER A 3 -8.96 10.94 -26.04
N ALA A 4 -8.62 9.65 -26.08
CA ALA A 4 -9.17 8.64 -25.17
C ALA A 4 -8.49 8.74 -23.80
N VAL A 5 -7.15 8.82 -23.79
CA VAL A 5 -6.33 9.03 -22.59
C VAL A 5 -6.73 10.30 -21.85
N ARG A 6 -7.01 11.40 -22.57
CA ARG A 6 -7.47 12.65 -21.95
C ARG A 6 -8.82 12.48 -21.24
N ARG A 7 -9.79 11.79 -21.87
CA ARG A 7 -11.11 11.57 -21.28
C ARG A 7 -11.07 10.70 -20.04
N GLU A 8 -10.22 9.67 -20.06
CA GLU A 8 -10.00 8.81 -18.89
C GLU A 8 -9.34 9.56 -17.74
N ARG A 9 -8.34 10.39 -18.05
CA ARG A 9 -7.71 11.28 -17.06
C ARG A 9 -8.72 12.22 -16.44
N ASP A 10 -9.51 12.92 -17.26
CA ASP A 10 -10.48 13.90 -16.77
C ASP A 10 -11.59 13.21 -15.94
N TYR A 11 -12.01 11.99 -16.32
CA TYR A 11 -12.93 11.17 -15.52
C TYR A 11 -12.32 10.73 -14.18
N ALA A 12 -11.06 10.27 -14.18
CA ALA A 12 -10.35 9.87 -12.97
C ALA A 12 -10.17 11.05 -12.01
N ILE A 13 -9.82 12.24 -12.52
CA ILE A 13 -9.74 13.47 -11.73
C ILE A 13 -11.11 13.81 -11.14
N ALA A 14 -12.18 13.77 -11.93
CA ALA A 14 -13.54 14.07 -11.44
C ALA A 14 -13.98 13.12 -10.31
N LEU A 15 -13.67 11.82 -10.43
CA LEU A 15 -13.96 10.85 -9.38
C LEU A 15 -13.11 11.09 -8.13
N MET A 16 -11.82 11.37 -8.31
CA MET A 16 -10.92 11.67 -7.19
C MET A 16 -11.36 12.91 -6.42
N VAL A 17 -11.74 13.98 -7.13
CA VAL A 17 -12.29 15.20 -6.51
C VAL A 17 -13.60 14.87 -5.77
N ARG A 18 -14.49 14.06 -6.35
CA ARG A 18 -15.72 13.63 -5.65
C ARG A 18 -15.43 12.92 -4.34
N GLU A 19 -14.47 12.00 -4.31
CA GLU A 19 -14.06 11.31 -3.07
C GLU A 19 -13.45 12.28 -2.07
N ALA A 20 -12.67 13.28 -2.53
CA ALA A 20 -12.14 14.33 -1.68
C ALA A 20 -13.25 15.22 -1.08
N GLU A 21 -14.33 15.55 -1.81
CA GLU A 21 -15.48 16.27 -1.25
C GLU A 21 -16.18 15.46 -0.15
N LEU A 22 -16.31 14.13 -0.33
CA LEU A 22 -16.89 13.25 0.68
C LEU A 22 -16.02 13.23 1.95
N ALA A 23 -14.69 13.15 1.78
CA ALA A 23 -13.72 13.23 2.87
C ALA A 23 -13.77 14.59 3.59
N LEU A 24 -13.87 15.68 2.83
CA LEU A 24 -13.97 17.04 3.37
C LEU A 24 -15.24 17.21 4.24
N ALA A 25 -16.37 16.66 3.78
CA ALA A 25 -17.65 16.71 4.49
C ALA A 25 -17.72 15.77 5.72
N SER A 26 -16.82 14.79 5.83
CA SER A 26 -16.78 13.85 6.96
C SER A 26 -16.50 14.56 8.29
N THR A 27 -17.36 14.35 9.28
CA THR A 27 -17.20 14.87 10.66
C THR A 27 -16.62 13.83 11.63
N GLU A 28 -16.32 12.62 11.15
CA GLU A 28 -15.75 11.56 11.98
C GLU A 28 -14.33 11.94 12.41
N VAL A 29 -13.99 11.86 13.69
CA VAL A 29 -12.61 12.06 14.18
C VAL A 29 -11.81 10.76 13.96
N TYR A 30 -10.60 10.86 13.40
CA TYR A 30 -9.75 9.68 13.21
C TYR A 30 -8.69 9.61 14.30
N SER A 31 -8.87 8.68 15.23
CA SER A 31 -7.94 8.48 16.34
C SER A 31 -7.98 7.06 16.85
N VAL A 32 -6.83 6.59 17.34
CA VAL A 32 -6.73 5.36 18.12
C VAL A 32 -7.46 5.46 19.45
N THR A 33 -7.77 6.65 19.98
CA THR A 33 -8.46 6.78 21.27
C THR A 33 -9.97 6.59 21.19
N ASN A 34 -10.50 6.43 19.97
CA ASN A 34 -11.93 6.16 19.72
C ASN A 34 -12.38 4.74 20.09
N LYS A 35 -11.44 3.83 20.38
CA LYS A 35 -11.76 2.44 20.73
C LYS A 35 -12.24 2.33 22.17
N ASN A 36 -13.23 1.46 22.39
CA ASN A 36 -13.78 1.19 23.73
C ASN A 36 -12.98 0.12 24.51
N GLN A 37 -11.90 -0.40 23.93
CA GLN A 37 -11.05 -1.41 24.55
C GLN A 37 -9.58 -1.05 24.34
N THR A 38 -8.78 -1.10 25.41
CA THR A 38 -7.35 -0.83 25.35
C THR A 38 -6.56 -2.06 24.92
N ALA A 39 -5.35 -1.83 24.42
CA ALA A 39 -4.36 -2.90 24.28
C ALA A 39 -3.95 -3.45 25.67
N PRO A 40 -3.28 -4.62 25.74
CA PRO A 40 -2.74 -5.16 27.00
C PRO A 40 -1.85 -4.22 27.82
N SER A 41 -1.29 -3.16 27.24
CA SER A 41 -0.58 -2.08 27.96
C SER A 41 -1.47 -1.25 28.87
N ASN A 42 -2.79 -1.26 28.64
CA ASN A 42 -3.76 -0.31 29.19
C ASN A 42 -3.51 1.16 28.79
N ASP A 43 -2.72 1.40 27.74
CA ASP A 43 -2.60 2.72 27.11
C ASP A 43 -3.63 2.84 25.97
N ILE A 44 -4.40 3.93 25.97
CA ILE A 44 -5.41 4.22 24.95
C ILE A 44 -4.78 4.72 23.64
N HIS A 45 -3.57 5.29 23.71
CA HIS A 45 -2.79 5.78 22.56
C HIS A 45 -2.07 4.66 21.80
N ASP A 46 -2.04 3.44 22.34
CA ASP A 46 -1.49 2.29 21.62
C ASP A 46 -2.44 1.84 20.51
N TYR A 47 -1.93 1.77 19.28
CA TYR A 47 -2.67 1.22 18.16
C TYR A 47 -3.02 -0.26 18.41
N LEU A 48 -4.29 -0.60 18.21
CA LEU A 48 -4.80 -1.95 18.37
C LEU A 48 -5.54 -2.40 17.11
N SER A 49 -5.28 -3.61 16.65
CA SER A 49 -6.15 -4.29 15.68
C SER A 49 -6.19 -5.77 16.01
N LEU A 50 -7.20 -6.50 15.53
CA LEU A 50 -7.36 -7.92 15.81
C LEU A 50 -7.00 -8.78 14.60
N SER A 51 -6.42 -9.95 14.86
CA SER A 51 -6.11 -10.89 13.78
C SER A 51 -7.39 -11.46 13.16
N LYS A 52 -7.54 -11.26 11.84
CA LYS A 52 -8.74 -11.59 11.06
C LYS A 52 -9.28 -13.01 11.25
N TYR A 53 -8.43 -14.02 11.37
CA TYR A 53 -8.84 -15.43 11.40
C TYR A 53 -8.82 -16.07 12.80
N TYR A 54 -8.71 -15.28 13.87
CA TYR A 54 -8.62 -15.82 15.23
C TYR A 54 -9.96 -15.70 15.96
N TRP A 55 -10.45 -16.82 16.48
CA TRP A 55 -11.76 -16.96 17.13
C TRP A 55 -11.64 -17.46 18.57
N PRO A 56 -12.63 -17.19 19.43
CA PRO A 56 -12.70 -17.78 20.76
C PRO A 56 -12.50 -19.31 20.72
N ASN A 57 -11.61 -19.80 21.57
CA ASN A 57 -11.33 -21.22 21.69
C ASN A 57 -12.45 -21.91 22.48
N LYS A 58 -13.35 -22.60 21.75
CA LYS A 58 -14.48 -23.34 22.32
C LYS A 58 -14.07 -24.46 23.29
N ASP A 59 -12.80 -24.87 23.28
CA ASP A 59 -12.28 -25.92 24.16
C ASP A 59 -11.82 -25.37 25.53
N LYS A 60 -11.93 -24.06 25.75
CA LYS A 60 -11.53 -23.37 27.00
C LYS A 60 -12.70 -22.57 27.56
N PRO A 61 -12.99 -22.65 28.88
CA PRO A 61 -14.09 -21.88 29.49
C PRO A 61 -13.98 -20.37 29.29
N SER A 62 -12.76 -19.83 29.23
CA SER A 62 -12.49 -18.41 28.99
C SER A 62 -12.59 -18.01 27.52
N GLY A 63 -12.64 -18.95 26.59
CA GLY A 63 -12.48 -18.69 25.16
C GLY A 63 -11.06 -18.27 24.75
N LEU A 64 -10.09 -18.24 25.67
CA LEU A 64 -8.72 -17.78 25.45
C LEU A 64 -7.69 -18.91 25.59
N PRO A 65 -6.52 -18.81 24.92
CA PRO A 65 -6.23 -17.85 23.84
C PRO A 65 -7.05 -18.19 22.60
N TYR A 66 -7.31 -17.19 21.75
CA TYR A 66 -8.02 -17.40 20.49
C TYR A 66 -7.25 -18.38 19.60
N ARG A 67 -7.97 -19.15 18.78
CA ARG A 67 -7.40 -20.13 17.83
C ARG A 67 -7.68 -19.71 16.39
N ARG A 68 -6.73 -20.02 15.49
CA ARG A 68 -6.88 -19.74 14.06
C ARG A 68 -7.94 -20.65 13.43
N ILE A 69 -8.85 -20.06 12.68
CA ILE A 69 -9.78 -20.72 11.76
C ILE A 69 -9.56 -20.09 10.39
N ASP A 70 -8.65 -20.66 9.62
CA ASP A 70 -8.18 -20.06 8.37
C ASP A 70 -9.32 -19.83 7.37
N GLY A 71 -9.28 -18.70 6.66
CA GLY A 71 -10.30 -18.31 5.69
C GLY A 71 -11.64 -17.84 6.29
N HIS A 72 -11.84 -17.93 7.61
CA HIS A 72 -13.08 -17.51 8.28
C HIS A 72 -12.84 -16.26 9.11
N VAL A 73 -13.28 -15.10 8.62
CA VAL A 73 -13.01 -13.84 9.32
C VAL A 73 -13.90 -13.70 10.56
N ASN A 74 -13.29 -13.41 11.71
CA ASN A 74 -13.98 -13.10 12.95
C ASN A 74 -14.52 -11.66 12.91
N PRO A 75 -15.85 -11.44 12.98
CA PRO A 75 -16.44 -10.10 12.94
C PRO A 75 -16.02 -9.23 14.13
N GLU A 76 -15.46 -9.80 15.20
CA GLU A 76 -14.89 -9.02 16.30
C GLU A 76 -13.80 -8.05 15.85
N ILE A 77 -13.17 -8.25 14.69
CA ILE A 77 -12.20 -7.31 14.14
C ILE A 77 -12.76 -5.88 14.05
N GLU A 78 -14.07 -5.72 13.79
CA GLU A 78 -14.73 -4.40 13.72
C GLU A 78 -14.96 -3.74 15.10
N THR A 79 -14.73 -4.47 16.19
CA THR A 79 -14.80 -3.91 17.56
C THR A 79 -13.58 -3.08 17.92
N VAL A 80 -12.49 -3.19 17.15
CA VAL A 80 -11.35 -2.25 17.21
C VAL A 80 -11.24 -1.55 15.87
N ARG A 81 -11.48 -0.25 15.86
CA ARG A 81 -11.59 0.50 14.62
C ARG A 81 -10.27 1.07 14.13
N ASP A 82 -9.18 1.04 14.91
CA ASP A 82 -7.92 1.70 14.56
C ASP A 82 -7.42 1.27 13.17
N TYR A 83 -7.51 -0.02 12.82
CA TYR A 83 -7.17 -0.52 11.47
C TYR A 83 -7.96 0.17 10.36
N ARG A 84 -9.26 0.35 10.55
CA ARG A 84 -10.11 1.05 9.57
C ARG A 84 -9.83 2.54 9.56
N LEU A 85 -9.77 3.17 10.74
CA LEU A 85 -9.60 4.62 10.87
C LEU A 85 -8.25 5.09 10.32
N LEU A 86 -7.16 4.35 10.58
CA LEU A 86 -5.83 4.65 10.04
C LEU A 86 -5.86 4.70 8.51
N ARG A 87 -6.41 3.65 7.90
CA ARG A 87 -6.45 3.50 6.44
C ARG A 87 -7.39 4.52 5.80
N THR A 88 -8.54 4.79 6.43
CA THR A 88 -9.44 5.86 5.99
C THR A 88 -8.73 7.22 6.05
N MET A 89 -8.04 7.54 7.14
CA MET A 89 -7.28 8.79 7.28
C MET A 89 -6.21 8.92 6.19
N ILE A 90 -5.38 7.89 5.98
CA ILE A 90 -4.33 7.87 4.92
C ILE A 90 -4.96 8.13 3.55
N ARG A 91 -6.04 7.40 3.21
CA ARG A 91 -6.74 7.53 1.94
C ARG A 91 -7.29 8.95 1.76
N GLU A 92 -7.98 9.47 2.76
CA GLU A 92 -8.63 10.78 2.68
C GLU A 92 -7.60 11.90 2.53
N VAL A 93 -6.50 11.86 3.30
CA VAL A 93 -5.40 12.81 3.14
C VAL A 93 -4.81 12.75 1.73
N HIS A 94 -4.61 11.55 1.19
CA HIS A 94 -4.14 11.37 -0.17
C HIS A 94 -5.09 11.97 -1.21
N MET A 95 -6.37 11.58 -1.18
CA MET A 95 -7.36 12.06 -2.14
C MET A 95 -7.54 13.57 -2.07
N MET A 96 -7.60 14.15 -0.87
CA MET A 96 -7.69 15.60 -0.69
C MET A 96 -6.42 16.33 -1.13
N GLY A 97 -5.23 15.78 -0.87
CA GLY A 97 -3.96 16.34 -1.36
C GLY A 97 -3.87 16.37 -2.89
N MET A 98 -4.27 15.28 -3.55
CA MET A 98 -4.36 15.22 -5.01
C MET A 98 -5.45 16.15 -5.53
N ALA A 99 -6.61 16.25 -4.87
CA ALA A 99 -7.67 17.16 -5.27
C ALA A 99 -7.23 18.62 -5.18
N TYR A 100 -6.49 18.99 -4.12
CA TYR A 100 -5.88 20.31 -3.99
C TYR A 100 -4.94 20.61 -5.16
N HIS A 101 -4.09 19.66 -5.57
CA HIS A 101 -3.20 19.85 -6.72
C HIS A 101 -3.96 20.26 -8.00
N PHE A 102 -5.09 19.62 -8.31
CA PHE A 102 -5.86 19.91 -9.52
C PHE A 102 -6.83 21.09 -9.39
N THR A 103 -7.30 21.42 -8.19
CA THR A 103 -8.39 22.39 -7.98
C THR A 103 -7.95 23.69 -7.31
N GLY A 104 -6.82 23.68 -6.58
CA GLY A 104 -6.36 24.80 -5.74
C GLY A 104 -7.27 25.10 -4.54
N ARG A 105 -8.21 24.22 -4.19
CA ARG A 105 -9.16 24.44 -3.09
C ARG A 105 -8.50 24.24 -1.73
N LYS A 106 -8.29 25.34 -1.02
CA LYS A 106 -7.64 25.39 0.30
C LYS A 106 -8.34 24.57 1.38
N GLU A 107 -9.66 24.35 1.29
CA GLU A 107 -10.42 23.61 2.31
C GLU A 107 -9.93 22.16 2.46
N PHE A 108 -9.45 21.56 1.37
CA PHE A 108 -8.78 20.26 1.40
C PHE A 108 -7.49 20.30 2.24
N VAL A 109 -6.71 21.37 2.12
CA VAL A 109 -5.47 21.56 2.85
C VAL A 109 -5.72 21.65 4.35
N ASP A 110 -6.68 22.48 4.75
CA ASP A 110 -7.03 22.68 6.15
C ASP A 110 -7.53 21.37 6.79
N LYS A 111 -8.35 20.61 6.05
CA LYS A 111 -8.85 19.32 6.49
C LYS A 111 -7.72 18.29 6.64
N CYS A 112 -6.81 18.20 5.68
CA CYS A 112 -5.64 17.31 5.77
C CYS A 112 -4.77 17.62 6.99
N ALA A 113 -4.46 18.90 7.23
CA ALA A 113 -3.67 19.31 8.39
C ALA A 113 -4.35 18.91 9.71
N MET A 114 -5.67 19.08 9.81
CA MET A 114 -6.46 18.64 10.95
C MET A 114 -6.37 17.12 11.15
N ARG A 115 -6.58 16.31 10.10
CA ARG A 115 -6.52 14.83 10.18
C ARG A 115 -5.15 14.31 10.63
N LEU A 116 -4.08 14.92 10.11
CA LEU A 116 -2.72 14.51 10.46
C LEU A 116 -2.39 14.86 11.92
N ARG A 117 -2.89 16.00 12.43
CA ARG A 117 -2.76 16.34 13.84
C ARG A 117 -3.55 15.39 14.73
N GLU A 118 -4.82 15.14 14.41
CA GLU A 118 -5.70 14.22 15.17
C GLU A 118 -5.03 12.85 15.34
N TRP A 119 -4.47 12.29 14.26
CA TRP A 119 -3.92 10.94 14.31
C TRP A 119 -2.53 10.88 14.96
N PHE A 120 -1.64 11.83 14.67
CA PHE A 120 -0.22 11.69 15.02
C PHE A 120 0.26 12.57 16.16
N LEU A 121 -0.37 13.71 16.43
CA LEU A 121 0.26 14.79 17.19
C LEU A 121 -0.57 15.32 18.36
N ASP A 122 -1.89 15.41 18.22
CA ASP A 122 -2.74 16.03 19.24
C ASP A 122 -2.76 15.17 20.51
N GLU A 123 -2.45 15.77 21.66
CA GLU A 123 -2.25 15.05 22.94
C GLU A 123 -3.45 14.17 23.33
N ALA A 124 -4.67 14.58 22.99
CA ALA A 124 -5.89 13.83 23.32
C ALA A 124 -6.14 12.61 22.40
N THR A 125 -5.49 12.54 21.23
CA THR A 125 -5.88 11.62 20.16
C THR A 125 -4.73 10.91 19.46
N TYR A 126 -3.47 11.29 19.72
CA TYR A 126 -2.33 10.77 18.98
C TYR A 126 -2.17 9.25 19.11
N MET A 127 -1.57 8.62 18.10
CA MET A 127 -1.12 7.24 18.14
C MET A 127 0.33 7.18 18.65
N ASN A 128 0.65 6.29 19.58
CA ASN A 128 2.05 6.01 19.94
C ASN A 128 2.83 5.49 18.69
N PRO A 129 4.10 5.87 18.50
CA PRO A 129 4.87 5.53 17.29
C PRO A 129 5.37 4.06 17.28
N ASN A 130 4.44 3.12 17.38
CA ASN A 130 4.67 1.68 17.31
C ASN A 130 3.39 0.92 16.95
N ILE A 131 3.52 -0.33 16.49
CA ILE A 131 2.39 -1.26 16.27
C ILE A 131 2.60 -2.53 17.10
N ASN A 132 2.86 -2.38 18.40
CA ASN A 132 3.06 -3.53 19.29
C ASN A 132 1.83 -4.44 19.39
N TYR A 133 0.64 -3.91 19.11
CA TYR A 133 -0.63 -4.62 19.27
C TYR A 133 -1.43 -4.73 17.96
N GLY A 134 -0.75 -4.57 16.81
CA GLY A 134 -1.35 -4.87 15.51
C GLY A 134 -1.59 -6.36 15.31
N SER A 135 -2.70 -6.72 14.67
CA SER A 135 -3.13 -8.10 14.45
C SER A 135 -3.12 -8.94 15.74
N LEU A 136 -3.54 -8.36 16.87
CA LEU A 136 -3.59 -9.01 18.18
C LEU A 136 -4.50 -10.25 18.15
N ARG A 137 -4.00 -11.33 18.72
CA ARG A 137 -4.78 -12.55 18.98
C ARG A 137 -5.16 -12.48 20.45
N LYS A 138 -6.46 -12.39 20.76
CA LYS A 138 -6.90 -12.24 22.15
C LYS A 138 -6.38 -13.40 23.00
N GLY A 139 -5.81 -13.06 24.16
CA GLY A 139 -5.07 -13.98 25.04
C GLY A 139 -3.54 -13.88 24.91
N GLU A 140 -3.02 -13.17 23.91
CA GLU A 140 -1.60 -12.86 23.76
C GLU A 140 -1.22 -11.52 24.41
N LYS A 141 0.06 -11.38 24.78
CA LYS A 141 0.60 -10.14 25.38
C LYS A 141 1.00 -9.07 24.35
N LEU A 142 1.27 -9.49 23.11
CA LEU A 142 1.66 -8.63 22.00
C LEU A 142 0.87 -9.03 20.76
N GLY A 143 0.83 -8.13 19.79
CA GLY A 143 0.33 -8.35 18.44
C GLY A 143 1.07 -9.45 17.68
N ALA A 144 0.67 -9.65 16.43
CA ALA A 144 1.36 -10.56 15.52
C ALA A 144 2.32 -9.77 14.62
N ARG A 145 3.39 -10.43 14.14
CA ARG A 145 4.33 -9.82 13.17
C ARG A 145 3.61 -9.18 11.98
N THR A 146 2.56 -9.83 11.48
CA THR A 146 1.77 -9.36 10.31
C THR A 146 1.10 -8.01 10.54
N GLY A 147 0.88 -7.62 11.81
CA GLY A 147 0.32 -6.32 12.16
C GLY A 147 1.28 -5.15 11.89
N VAL A 148 2.59 -5.41 11.74
CA VAL A 148 3.58 -4.38 11.34
C VAL A 148 3.21 -3.74 10.00
N LEU A 149 2.52 -4.46 9.12
CA LEU A 149 2.07 -3.92 7.85
C LEU A 149 0.76 -3.15 7.95
N ASP A 150 0.06 -3.12 9.09
CA ASP A 150 -1.25 -2.45 9.19
C ASP A 150 -1.23 -0.97 8.77
N ILE A 151 -0.10 -0.29 8.96
CA ILE A 151 0.10 1.11 8.52
C ILE A 151 0.36 1.26 7.02
N ASP A 152 0.76 0.18 6.35
CA ASP A 152 1.13 0.16 4.93
C ASP A 152 0.31 -0.85 4.10
N ASN A 153 -0.75 -1.42 4.68
CA ASN A 153 -1.41 -2.59 4.10
C ASN A 153 -2.35 -2.21 2.95
N GLU A 154 -2.01 -2.69 1.77
CA GLU A 154 -2.85 -2.67 0.58
C GLU A 154 -3.88 -3.81 0.52
N GLU A 155 -3.89 -4.74 1.47
CA GLU A 155 -4.84 -5.86 1.50
C GLU A 155 -6.29 -5.37 1.71
N ALA A 156 -7.21 -5.89 0.89
CA ALA A 156 -8.63 -5.68 1.04
C ALA A 156 -9.12 -6.34 2.35
N CYS A 157 -9.77 -5.56 3.24
CA CYS A 157 -10.48 -6.16 4.37
C CYS A 157 -11.68 -6.94 3.81
N LEU A 158 -11.59 -8.27 3.79
CA LEU A 158 -12.55 -9.18 3.16
C LEU A 158 -13.96 -9.20 3.80
N LEU A 159 -14.18 -8.48 4.90
CA LEU A 159 -15.49 -8.41 5.57
C LEU A 159 -16.35 -7.24 5.11
N THR A 160 -15.74 -6.16 4.66
CA THR A 160 -16.48 -4.99 4.20
C THR A 160 -16.29 -4.88 2.71
N ASP A 161 -17.37 -5.13 1.99
CA ASP A 161 -17.54 -5.05 0.53
C ASP A 161 -17.35 -3.63 -0.03
N THR A 162 -16.59 -2.80 0.68
CA THR A 162 -16.44 -1.35 0.51
C THR A 162 -14.97 -0.98 0.41
N PHE A 163 -14.56 -0.70 -0.83
CA PHE A 163 -13.45 0.18 -1.22
C PHE A 163 -12.07 -0.18 -0.67
N SER A 164 -11.51 -1.28 -1.18
CA SER A 164 -10.08 -1.58 -1.12
C SER A 164 -9.34 -0.90 -2.27
N ASN A 165 -8.97 0.36 -2.10
CA ASN A 165 -7.92 0.99 -2.87
C ASN A 165 -6.67 1.09 -2.00
N SER A 166 -5.50 1.02 -2.63
CA SER A 166 -4.15 1.14 -2.05
C SER A 166 -4.09 2.18 -0.92
N ASN A 167 -3.76 1.74 0.30
CA ASN A 167 -3.68 2.55 1.51
C ASN A 167 -2.26 2.49 2.09
N ASN A 168 -1.28 2.72 1.24
CA ASN A 168 0.11 2.79 1.63
C ASN A 168 0.36 4.12 2.38
N SER A 169 1.05 4.10 3.52
CA SER A 169 1.40 5.29 4.31
C SER A 169 2.16 6.34 3.49
N ASN A 170 2.89 5.92 2.46
CA ASN A 170 3.60 6.78 1.52
C ASN A 170 2.68 7.72 0.74
N ARG A 171 1.40 7.37 0.59
CA ARG A 171 0.39 8.24 -0.03
C ARG A 171 0.16 9.53 0.77
N VAL A 172 0.39 9.51 2.08
CA VAL A 172 0.39 10.74 2.89
C VAL A 172 1.57 11.61 2.50
N PHE A 173 2.75 11.02 2.30
CA PHE A 173 3.96 11.76 1.91
C PHE A 173 3.80 12.41 0.53
N ASP A 174 3.15 11.72 -0.41
CA ASP A 174 2.79 12.27 -1.72
C ASP A 174 1.86 13.48 -1.59
N ALA A 175 0.81 13.38 -0.76
CA ALA A 175 -0.10 14.50 -0.53
C ALA A 175 0.62 15.70 0.08
N LEU A 176 1.49 15.47 1.07
CA LEU A 176 2.25 16.52 1.74
C LEU A 176 3.09 17.36 0.77
N HIS A 177 3.53 16.79 -0.36
CA HIS A 177 4.24 17.54 -1.41
C HIS A 177 3.41 18.69 -1.98
N TYR A 178 2.13 18.46 -2.26
CA TYR A 178 1.23 19.48 -2.78
C TYR A 178 0.76 20.40 -1.66
N LEU A 179 0.32 19.81 -0.54
CA LEU A 179 -0.29 20.53 0.57
C LEU A 179 0.63 21.60 1.15
N LYS A 180 1.95 21.34 1.26
CA LYS A 180 2.91 22.29 1.82
C LYS A 180 3.14 23.55 0.97
N GLN A 181 2.69 23.55 -0.27
CA GLN A 181 2.81 24.70 -1.18
C GLN A 181 1.76 25.78 -0.88
N GLU A 182 0.67 25.43 -0.19
CA GLU A 182 -0.33 26.38 0.26
C GLU A 182 0.28 27.31 1.33
N PRO A 183 0.23 28.65 1.15
CA PRO A 183 0.83 29.61 2.08
C PRO A 183 0.36 29.48 3.54
N THR A 184 -0.86 28.98 3.76
CA THR A 184 -1.40 28.78 5.11
C THR A 184 -1.07 27.42 5.71
N TRP A 185 -0.31 26.56 5.03
CA TRP A 185 0.09 25.27 5.57
C TRP A 185 0.85 25.44 6.90
N PRO A 186 0.50 24.70 7.96
CA PRO A 186 1.21 24.80 9.23
C PRO A 186 2.65 24.31 9.11
N GLN A 187 3.60 25.23 9.22
CA GLN A 187 5.03 24.95 8.99
C GLN A 187 5.65 24.00 10.02
N ASP A 188 5.03 23.88 11.19
CA ASP A 188 5.43 23.00 12.29
C ASP A 188 4.98 21.54 12.10
N LEU A 189 3.97 21.30 11.26
CA LEU A 189 3.32 19.99 11.11
C LEU A 189 4.29 18.96 10.52
N ILE A 190 5.01 19.30 9.46
CA ILE A 190 5.96 18.39 8.82
C ILE A 190 7.10 17.99 9.77
N PRO A 191 7.81 18.93 10.43
CA PRO A 191 8.83 18.58 11.43
C PRO A 191 8.30 17.69 12.58
N GLN A 192 7.08 17.91 13.05
CA GLN A 192 6.47 17.09 14.10
C GLN A 192 6.15 15.67 13.60
N LEU A 193 5.58 15.54 12.41
CA LEU A 193 5.36 14.23 11.78
C LEU A 193 6.68 13.49 11.58
N GLN A 194 7.75 14.16 11.13
CA GLN A 194 9.08 13.56 11.06
C GLN A 194 9.59 13.10 12.44
N GLY A 195 9.30 13.85 13.51
CA GLY A 195 9.59 13.44 14.88
C GLY A 195 8.89 12.14 15.28
N TRP A 196 7.62 11.97 14.87
CA TRP A 196 6.87 10.74 15.06
C TRP A 196 7.46 9.57 14.26
N PHE A 197 7.70 9.77 12.97
CA PHE A 197 8.24 8.72 12.09
C PHE A 197 9.66 8.30 12.44
N LYS A 198 10.51 9.19 12.97
CA LYS A 198 11.83 8.81 13.52
C LYS A 198 11.70 7.83 14.69
N GLN A 199 10.72 8.03 15.57
CA GLN A 199 10.44 7.08 16.66
C GLN A 199 9.89 5.77 16.13
N TYR A 200 9.04 5.82 15.10
CA TYR A 200 8.49 4.62 14.46
C TYR A 200 9.56 3.80 13.74
N VAL A 201 10.50 4.43 13.02
CA VAL A 201 11.68 3.78 12.44
C VAL A 201 12.50 3.08 13.53
N ARG A 202 12.79 3.77 14.63
CA ARG A 202 13.49 3.14 15.77
C ARG A 202 12.74 1.90 16.28
N TRP A 203 11.41 1.94 16.31
CA TRP A 203 10.61 0.75 16.65
C TRP A 203 10.74 -0.35 15.58
N LEU A 204 10.66 -0.03 14.28
CA LEU A 204 10.86 -1.00 13.19
C LEU A 204 12.23 -1.70 13.26
N GLU A 205 13.26 -0.97 13.66
CA GLU A 205 14.63 -1.49 13.76
C GLU A 205 14.88 -2.34 15.02
N THR A 206 14.16 -2.07 16.12
CA THR A 206 14.45 -2.67 17.43
C THR A 206 13.46 -3.75 17.84
N SER A 207 12.19 -3.61 17.44
CA SER A 207 11.09 -4.52 17.79
C SER A 207 11.31 -5.93 17.26
N THR A 208 11.07 -6.93 18.12
CA THR A 208 11.08 -8.33 17.69
C THR A 208 9.99 -8.60 16.64
N LEU A 209 8.82 -7.95 16.73
CA LEU A 209 7.75 -8.11 15.76
C LEU A 209 8.21 -7.65 14.36
N ALA A 210 8.76 -6.45 14.28
CA ALA A 210 9.24 -5.85 13.03
C ALA A 210 10.45 -6.61 12.46
N LYS A 211 11.40 -7.04 13.29
CA LYS A 211 12.55 -7.87 12.86
C LYS A 211 12.12 -9.19 12.26
N VAL A 212 11.10 -9.84 12.82
CA VAL A 212 10.56 -11.08 12.24
C VAL A 212 9.80 -10.74 10.96
N GLU A 213 9.00 -9.67 10.93
CA GLU A 213 8.27 -9.22 9.74
C GLU A 213 9.18 -9.01 8.53
N ARG A 214 10.26 -8.22 8.71
CA ARG A 214 11.29 -7.92 7.71
C ARG A 214 11.95 -9.16 7.10
N LYS A 215 12.02 -10.26 7.84
CA LYS A 215 12.57 -11.55 7.38
C LYS A 215 11.57 -12.40 6.59
N GLY A 216 10.35 -11.92 6.35
CA GLY A 216 9.36 -12.63 5.53
C GLY A 216 9.91 -12.91 4.13
N ASN A 217 9.76 -14.15 3.67
CA ASN A 217 10.17 -14.57 2.32
C ASN A 217 9.03 -14.48 1.29
N ASN A 218 8.03 -13.66 1.58
CA ASN A 218 6.85 -13.46 0.75
C ASN A 218 6.54 -11.95 0.72
N ASN A 219 5.38 -11.57 0.20
CA ASN A 219 4.88 -10.21 0.08
C ASN A 219 5.08 -9.38 1.35
N HIS A 220 4.99 -9.99 2.53
CA HIS A 220 5.20 -9.27 3.77
C HIS A 220 6.59 -8.67 3.91
N GLY A 221 7.64 -9.39 3.50
CA GLY A 221 9.01 -8.87 3.51
C GLY A 221 9.21 -7.75 2.50
N THR A 222 8.59 -7.88 1.33
CA THR A 222 8.66 -6.87 0.26
C THR A 222 7.95 -5.58 0.67
N TYR A 223 6.72 -5.67 1.20
CA TYR A 223 5.99 -4.51 1.71
C TYR A 223 6.62 -3.91 2.97
N PHE A 224 7.36 -4.68 3.77
CA PHE A 224 8.17 -4.10 4.84
C PHE A 224 9.23 -3.14 4.28
N ASP A 225 9.93 -3.56 3.22
CA ASP A 225 10.95 -2.72 2.59
C ASP A 225 10.31 -1.51 1.88
N VAL A 226 9.12 -1.69 1.30
CA VAL A 226 8.31 -0.57 0.75
C VAL A 226 7.99 0.45 1.86
N GLN A 227 7.45 0.00 2.99
CA GLN A 227 7.16 0.89 4.10
C GLN A 227 8.39 1.68 4.57
N ILE A 228 9.51 1.00 4.82
CA ILE A 228 10.66 1.65 5.45
C ILE A 228 11.41 2.60 4.51
N ILE A 229 11.53 2.27 3.21
CA ILE A 229 12.15 3.19 2.23
C ILE A 229 11.33 4.46 2.12
N GLY A 230 10.00 4.36 2.00
CA GLY A 230 9.17 5.55 1.88
C GLY A 230 9.22 6.45 3.12
N ILE A 231 9.31 5.86 4.32
CA ILE A 231 9.57 6.61 5.56
C ILE A 231 10.97 7.24 5.54
N TYR A 232 12.02 6.53 5.13
CA TYR A 232 13.37 7.10 5.04
C TYR A 232 13.43 8.28 4.08
N LEU A 233 12.80 8.18 2.91
CA LEU A 233 12.67 9.28 1.97
C LEU A 233 11.94 10.48 2.60
N PHE A 234 10.86 10.24 3.36
CA PHE A 234 10.15 11.28 4.11
C PHE A 234 11.01 11.94 5.19
N LEU A 235 11.92 11.20 5.80
CA LEU A 235 12.85 11.71 6.81
C LEU A 235 14.09 12.39 6.20
N GLY A 236 14.23 12.40 4.87
CA GLY A 236 15.44 12.86 4.18
C GLY A 236 16.65 11.92 4.34
N GLN A 237 16.42 10.68 4.74
CA GLN A 237 17.43 9.63 4.95
C GLN A 237 17.69 8.82 3.68
N VAL A 238 18.11 9.51 2.61
CA VAL A 238 18.26 8.91 1.27
C VAL A 238 19.25 7.75 1.25
N GLU A 239 20.34 7.82 2.01
CA GLU A 239 21.33 6.74 2.07
C GLU A 239 20.79 5.48 2.75
N ASP A 240 19.99 5.63 3.81
CA ASP A 240 19.34 4.50 4.49
C ASP A 240 18.31 3.83 3.56
N ALA A 241 17.55 4.63 2.80
CA ALA A 241 16.65 4.14 1.75
C ALA A 241 17.40 3.36 0.66
N ARG A 242 18.51 3.92 0.16
CA ARG A 242 19.36 3.30 -0.86
C ARG A 242 19.92 1.96 -0.40
N GLU A 243 20.36 1.86 0.86
CA GLU A 243 20.86 0.61 1.42
C GLU A 243 19.77 -0.47 1.48
N VAL A 244 18.54 -0.12 1.85
CA VAL A 244 17.42 -1.07 1.82
C VAL A 244 17.13 -1.54 0.40
N ALA A 245 17.14 -0.63 -0.59
CA ALA A 245 16.93 -0.99 -2.00
C ALA A 245 18.02 -1.95 -2.53
N LEU A 246 19.30 -1.68 -2.20
CA LEU A 246 20.42 -2.57 -2.55
C LEU A 246 20.26 -3.95 -1.92
N GLN A 247 19.90 -4.01 -0.64
CA GLN A 247 19.65 -5.29 0.05
C GLN A 247 18.48 -6.05 -0.56
N ALA A 248 17.42 -5.34 -0.99
CA ALA A 248 16.21 -5.93 -1.54
C ALA A 248 16.46 -6.76 -2.82
N LEU A 249 17.52 -6.45 -3.60
CA LEU A 249 17.96 -7.31 -4.70
C LEU A 249 18.17 -8.76 -4.23
N HIS A 250 18.88 -8.93 -3.11
CA HIS A 250 19.27 -10.22 -2.57
C HIS A 250 18.30 -10.80 -1.54
N THR A 251 17.51 -9.95 -0.87
CA THR A 251 16.58 -10.39 0.16
C THR A 251 15.13 -10.51 -0.33
N ARG A 252 14.82 -9.98 -1.52
CA ARG A 252 13.49 -10.05 -2.14
C ARG A 252 13.53 -10.73 -3.51
N ILE A 253 14.28 -10.20 -4.49
CA ILE A 253 14.25 -10.77 -5.85
C ILE A 253 14.84 -12.19 -5.86
N ASP A 254 16.05 -12.36 -5.32
CA ASP A 254 16.73 -13.67 -5.33
C ASP A 254 15.92 -14.81 -4.68
N PRO A 255 15.31 -14.67 -3.49
CA PRO A 255 14.63 -15.79 -2.84
C PRO A 255 13.12 -15.89 -3.13
N GLN A 256 12.47 -14.82 -3.64
CA GLN A 256 11.01 -14.84 -3.86
C GLN A 256 10.62 -15.16 -5.30
N ILE A 257 11.52 -14.95 -6.28
CA ILE A 257 11.27 -15.24 -7.69
C ILE A 257 12.11 -16.46 -8.09
N THR A 258 11.58 -17.38 -8.88
CA THR A 258 12.38 -18.47 -9.44
C THR A 258 13.02 -18.08 -10.77
N ALA A 259 13.95 -18.89 -11.27
CA ALA A 259 14.54 -18.73 -12.61
C ALA A 259 13.51 -18.67 -13.75
N ARG A 260 12.28 -19.16 -13.50
CA ARG A 260 11.14 -19.16 -14.44
C ARG A 260 10.14 -18.02 -14.21
N GLY A 261 10.34 -17.20 -13.17
CA GLY A 261 9.43 -16.11 -12.81
C GLY A 261 8.31 -16.49 -11.85
N GLU A 262 8.26 -17.73 -11.37
CA GLU A 262 7.29 -18.16 -10.36
C GLU A 262 7.57 -17.44 -9.04
N GLN A 263 6.52 -17.25 -8.23
CA GLN A 263 6.61 -16.70 -6.87
C GLN A 263 6.10 -17.74 -5.87
N PRO A 264 6.94 -18.71 -5.43
CA PRO A 264 6.48 -19.95 -4.79
C PRO A 264 5.61 -19.72 -3.55
N GLU A 265 6.04 -18.85 -2.64
CA GLU A 265 5.35 -18.57 -1.37
C GLU A 265 3.97 -17.90 -1.58
N GLU A 266 3.80 -17.15 -2.67
CA GLU A 266 2.51 -16.59 -3.06
C GLU A 266 1.62 -17.62 -3.73
N MET A 267 2.23 -18.52 -4.50
CA MET A 267 1.54 -19.60 -5.20
C MET A 267 1.02 -20.69 -4.26
N GLU A 268 1.57 -20.82 -3.04
CA GLU A 268 1.02 -21.69 -1.99
C GLU A 268 -0.29 -21.18 -1.38
N ARG A 269 -0.69 -19.93 -1.66
CA ARG A 269 -1.88 -19.32 -1.08
C ARG A 269 -3.14 -19.79 -1.81
N LYS A 270 -4.24 -19.96 -1.07
CA LYS A 270 -5.57 -20.27 -1.65
C LYS A 270 -6.10 -19.21 -2.62
N THR A 271 -5.54 -17.99 -2.57
CA THR A 271 -5.79 -16.91 -3.53
C THR A 271 -4.47 -16.54 -4.20
N SER A 272 -3.82 -17.55 -4.79
CA SER A 272 -2.45 -17.50 -5.32
C SER A 272 -2.27 -16.42 -6.38
N TRP A 273 -3.22 -16.27 -7.31
CA TRP A 273 -3.18 -15.21 -8.32
C TRP A 273 -3.05 -13.82 -7.70
N TYR A 274 -3.95 -13.50 -6.76
CA TYR A 274 -3.95 -12.21 -6.06
C TYR A 274 -2.60 -11.96 -5.38
N TYR A 275 -2.10 -12.92 -4.61
CA TYR A 275 -0.85 -12.72 -3.87
C TYR A 275 0.38 -12.61 -4.79
N SER A 276 0.40 -13.32 -5.93
CA SER A 276 1.46 -13.17 -6.93
C SER A 276 1.44 -11.78 -7.59
N VAL A 277 0.26 -11.25 -7.93
CA VAL A 277 0.14 -9.86 -8.42
C VAL A 277 0.52 -8.86 -7.33
N PHE A 278 0.07 -9.11 -6.10
CA PHE A 278 0.27 -8.23 -4.95
C PHE A 278 1.76 -8.06 -4.59
N ASN A 279 2.52 -9.14 -4.57
CA ASN A 279 3.96 -9.08 -4.35
C ASN A 279 4.69 -8.46 -5.55
N LEU A 280 4.23 -8.73 -6.77
CA LEU A 280 4.78 -8.12 -7.98
C LEU A 280 4.64 -6.58 -7.94
N GLN A 281 3.50 -6.05 -7.53
CA GLN A 281 3.30 -4.61 -7.32
C GLN A 281 4.30 -4.03 -6.31
N ALA A 282 4.56 -4.73 -5.21
CA ALA A 282 5.54 -4.30 -4.21
C ALA A 282 6.97 -4.29 -4.78
N LEU A 283 7.38 -5.33 -5.50
CA LEU A 283 8.69 -5.40 -6.15
C LEU A 283 8.87 -4.30 -7.19
N MET A 284 7.83 -4.02 -7.99
CA MET A 284 7.82 -2.94 -8.96
C MET A 284 7.86 -1.56 -8.30
N THR A 285 7.24 -1.41 -7.12
CA THR A 285 7.33 -0.18 -6.32
C THR A 285 8.75 0.03 -5.80
N LEU A 286 9.38 -1.01 -5.26
CA LEU A 286 10.78 -0.97 -4.86
C LEU A 286 11.69 -0.60 -6.03
N ALA A 287 11.48 -1.20 -7.20
CA ALA A 287 12.27 -0.91 -8.39
C ALA A 287 12.11 0.53 -8.86
N ARG A 288 10.89 1.08 -8.79
CA ARG A 288 10.66 2.49 -9.08
C ARG A 288 11.44 3.39 -8.13
N TRP A 289 11.45 3.12 -6.83
CA TRP A 289 12.28 3.89 -5.89
C TRP A 289 13.77 3.67 -6.09
N GLY A 290 14.14 2.45 -6.52
CA GLY A 290 15.48 2.12 -6.96
C GLY A 290 15.99 3.11 -8.00
N ASP A 291 15.19 3.48 -8.99
CA ASP A 291 15.58 4.47 -10.02
C ASP A 291 16.08 5.79 -9.38
N ASP A 292 15.37 6.31 -8.37
CA ASP A 292 15.72 7.59 -7.74
C ASP A 292 16.85 7.46 -6.72
N LEU A 293 17.04 6.25 -6.19
CA LEU A 293 18.12 5.89 -5.29
C LEU A 293 19.38 5.44 -6.03
N GLY A 294 19.35 5.42 -7.38
CA GLY A 294 20.46 4.94 -8.21
C GLY A 294 20.72 3.43 -8.12
N VAL A 295 19.69 2.65 -7.81
CA VAL A 295 19.71 1.18 -7.72
C VAL A 295 18.83 0.60 -8.81
N ASP A 296 19.45 0.04 -9.86
CA ASP A 296 18.72 -0.60 -10.95
C ASP A 296 18.18 -1.97 -10.51
N MET A 297 16.94 -2.00 -10.04
CA MET A 297 16.24 -3.24 -9.70
C MET A 297 15.41 -3.78 -10.87
N TRP A 298 15.08 -2.94 -11.86
CA TRP A 298 14.29 -3.34 -13.03
C TRP A 298 15.04 -4.36 -13.88
N PHE A 299 16.33 -4.11 -14.12
CA PHE A 299 17.18 -4.97 -14.95
C PHE A 299 18.12 -5.86 -14.13
N TYR A 300 17.97 -5.89 -12.80
CA TYR A 300 18.69 -6.84 -11.97
C TYR A 300 18.34 -8.29 -12.34
N GLU A 301 19.37 -9.11 -12.48
CA GLU A 301 19.27 -10.54 -12.68
C GLU A 301 19.98 -11.28 -11.53
N GLY A 302 19.21 -12.04 -10.76
CA GLY A 302 19.74 -12.84 -9.67
C GLY A 302 20.61 -14.02 -10.14
N PRO A 303 21.32 -14.71 -9.23
CA PRO A 303 22.30 -15.75 -9.60
C PRO A 303 21.75 -16.94 -10.41
N GLN A 304 20.44 -17.20 -10.35
CA GLN A 304 19.75 -18.25 -11.12
C GLN A 304 18.91 -17.67 -12.27
N GLY A 305 19.03 -16.36 -12.52
CA GLY A 305 18.26 -15.62 -13.49
C GLY A 305 16.97 -15.01 -12.94
N GLN A 306 16.80 -14.87 -11.63
CA GLN A 306 15.61 -14.22 -11.05
C GLN A 306 15.50 -12.78 -11.51
N SER A 307 14.31 -12.32 -11.92
CA SER A 307 14.08 -10.90 -12.20
C SER A 307 12.61 -10.53 -12.14
N ILE A 308 12.33 -9.24 -11.88
CA ILE A 308 10.96 -8.69 -11.91
C ILE A 308 10.34 -8.93 -13.29
N LYS A 309 11.10 -8.73 -14.37
CA LYS A 309 10.63 -9.02 -15.74
C LYS A 309 10.15 -10.47 -15.90
N LYS A 310 10.88 -11.45 -15.35
CA LYS A 310 10.45 -12.85 -15.41
C LYS A 310 9.17 -13.11 -14.63
N ALA A 311 8.97 -12.43 -13.49
CA ALA A 311 7.71 -12.54 -12.74
C ALA A 311 6.51 -12.01 -13.54
N ILE A 312 6.67 -10.90 -14.27
CA ILE A 312 5.67 -10.43 -15.24
C ILE A 312 5.48 -11.49 -16.35
N ASP A 313 6.57 -11.94 -16.97
CA ASP A 313 6.49 -12.89 -18.10
C ASP A 313 5.81 -14.22 -17.74
N PHE A 314 6.03 -14.71 -16.53
CA PHE A 314 5.41 -15.94 -16.02
C PHE A 314 3.88 -15.83 -15.94
N MET A 315 3.36 -14.71 -15.46
CA MET A 315 1.92 -14.52 -15.24
C MET A 315 1.15 -14.22 -16.53
N LEU A 316 1.82 -13.66 -17.54
CA LEU A 316 1.23 -13.17 -18.79
C LEU A 316 0.35 -14.19 -19.55
N PRO A 317 0.79 -15.44 -19.84
CA PRO A 317 -0.03 -16.38 -20.60
C PRO A 317 -1.33 -16.74 -19.87
N PHE A 318 -1.29 -16.87 -18.55
CA PHE A 318 -2.48 -17.16 -17.75
C PHE A 318 -3.43 -15.95 -17.73
N ALA A 319 -2.90 -14.73 -17.67
CA ALA A 319 -3.71 -13.52 -17.75
C ALA A 319 -4.52 -13.46 -19.07
N LEU A 320 -3.84 -13.72 -20.20
CA LEU A 320 -4.45 -13.73 -21.52
C LEU A 320 -5.53 -14.81 -21.68
N ALA A 321 -5.35 -15.96 -21.02
CA ALA A 321 -6.30 -17.06 -21.00
C ALA A 321 -7.39 -16.92 -19.92
N GLY A 322 -7.52 -15.77 -19.26
CA GLY A 322 -8.53 -15.57 -18.21
C GLY A 322 -8.31 -16.43 -16.97
N GLY A 323 -7.06 -16.82 -16.71
CA GLY A 323 -6.63 -17.70 -15.62
C GLY A 323 -6.59 -19.18 -15.95
N GLU A 324 -7.01 -19.58 -17.15
CA GLU A 324 -6.90 -20.97 -17.60
C GLU A 324 -5.43 -21.42 -17.62
N GLY A 325 -5.17 -22.62 -17.09
CA GLY A 325 -3.83 -23.21 -17.03
C GLY A 325 -2.98 -22.76 -15.83
N TRP A 326 -3.48 -21.89 -14.93
CA TRP A 326 -2.77 -21.53 -13.71
C TRP A 326 -2.37 -22.80 -12.91
N PRO A 327 -1.11 -22.95 -12.50
CA PRO A 327 -0.56 -24.26 -12.13
C PRO A 327 -0.93 -24.73 -10.72
N VAL A 328 -1.62 -23.90 -9.93
CA VAL A 328 -1.95 -24.15 -8.52
C VAL A 328 -3.40 -23.74 -8.21
N GLU A 329 -3.90 -24.12 -7.04
CA GLU A 329 -5.27 -23.79 -6.62
C GLU A 329 -5.47 -22.27 -6.46
N ASN A 330 -6.63 -21.76 -6.90
CA ASN A 330 -7.03 -20.37 -6.72
C ASN A 330 -8.56 -20.23 -6.57
N LEU A 331 -9.02 -19.82 -5.38
CA LEU A 331 -10.44 -19.84 -5.01
C LEU A 331 -11.26 -18.60 -5.41
N LYS A 332 -10.62 -17.47 -5.70
CA LYS A 332 -11.30 -16.17 -5.89
C LYS A 332 -11.19 -15.61 -7.31
N GLY A 333 -11.00 -16.48 -8.30
CA GLY A 333 -10.88 -16.06 -9.70
C GLY A 333 -9.63 -15.23 -9.97
N TYR A 334 -9.57 -14.65 -11.17
CA TYR A 334 -8.38 -14.02 -11.72
C TYR A 334 -8.70 -12.57 -12.09
N ASP A 335 -8.73 -11.69 -11.09
CA ASP A 335 -8.88 -10.26 -11.35
C ASP A 335 -7.63 -9.74 -12.08
N MET A 336 -7.85 -9.18 -13.27
CA MET A 336 -6.79 -8.68 -14.14
C MET A 336 -6.46 -7.21 -13.91
N THR A 337 -7.23 -6.51 -13.07
CA THR A 337 -7.13 -5.05 -12.89
C THR A 337 -5.73 -4.64 -12.44
N ASP A 338 -5.20 -5.30 -11.41
CA ASP A 338 -3.88 -4.97 -10.87
C ASP A 338 -2.73 -5.51 -11.73
N TYR A 339 -2.94 -6.64 -12.40
CA TYR A 339 -1.94 -7.20 -13.31
C TYR A 339 -1.81 -6.39 -14.61
N LEU A 340 -2.90 -5.85 -15.13
CA LEU A 340 -2.90 -4.94 -16.28
C LEU A 340 -2.00 -3.72 -16.04
N LYS A 341 -1.98 -3.19 -14.81
CA LYS A 341 -1.09 -2.10 -14.40
C LYS A 341 0.38 -2.51 -14.43
N CYS A 342 0.67 -3.72 -13.96
CA CYS A 342 2.01 -4.30 -14.02
C CYS A 342 2.48 -4.41 -15.49
N LEU A 343 1.59 -4.80 -16.41
CA LEU A 343 1.89 -4.83 -17.84
C LEU A 343 2.14 -3.43 -18.42
N GLN A 344 1.33 -2.45 -18.05
CA GLN A 344 1.50 -1.06 -18.50
C GLN A 344 2.85 -0.48 -18.07
N ILE A 345 3.23 -0.64 -16.79
CA ILE A 345 4.57 -0.24 -16.31
C ILE A 345 5.64 -1.08 -17.02
N GLY A 346 5.46 -2.40 -17.11
CA GLY A 346 6.41 -3.29 -17.77
C GLY A 346 6.68 -2.89 -19.22
N TRP A 347 5.66 -2.48 -19.98
CA TRP A 347 5.84 -1.96 -21.34
C TRP A 347 6.65 -0.67 -21.36
N LEU A 348 6.37 0.28 -20.47
CA LEU A 348 7.11 1.54 -20.37
C LEU A 348 8.59 1.34 -20.01
N ILE A 349 8.89 0.37 -19.14
CA ILE A 349 10.26 0.08 -18.68
C ILE A 349 11.02 -0.77 -19.70
N TYR A 350 10.42 -1.86 -20.21
CA TYR A 350 11.14 -2.86 -21.00
C TYR A 350 10.93 -2.72 -22.52
N GLY A 351 9.92 -1.97 -22.98
CA GLY A 351 9.60 -1.82 -24.40
C GLY A 351 9.21 -3.12 -25.11
N ASP A 352 8.85 -4.17 -24.37
CA ASP A 352 8.53 -5.50 -24.92
C ASP A 352 7.10 -5.50 -25.49
N GLU A 353 6.98 -5.59 -26.82
CA GLU A 353 5.72 -5.49 -27.56
C GLU A 353 4.66 -6.53 -27.14
N LYS A 354 5.07 -7.64 -26.53
CA LYS A 354 4.11 -8.62 -26.00
C LYS A 354 3.25 -8.04 -24.87
N TYR A 355 3.77 -7.08 -24.10
CA TYR A 355 3.01 -6.40 -23.06
C TYR A 355 1.99 -5.44 -23.68
N LEU A 356 2.37 -4.68 -24.71
CA LEU A 356 1.43 -3.82 -25.43
C LEU A 356 0.30 -4.64 -26.05
N ALA A 357 0.63 -5.73 -26.75
CA ALA A 357 -0.35 -6.64 -27.32
C ALA A 357 -1.29 -7.23 -26.23
N ALA A 358 -0.76 -7.55 -25.05
CA ALA A 358 -1.58 -8.03 -23.94
C ALA A 358 -2.48 -6.95 -23.34
N ILE A 359 -2.00 -5.71 -23.21
CA ILE A 359 -2.78 -4.56 -22.76
C ILE A 359 -3.98 -4.34 -23.70
N GLU A 360 -3.76 -4.34 -25.02
CA GLU A 360 -4.83 -4.18 -26.02
C GLU A 360 -5.92 -5.25 -25.90
N VAL A 361 -5.58 -6.46 -25.45
CA VAL A 361 -6.52 -7.57 -25.24
C VAL A 361 -7.25 -7.47 -23.89
N LEU A 362 -6.54 -7.08 -22.83
CA LEU A 362 -7.04 -7.14 -21.46
C LEU A 362 -7.78 -5.87 -21.04
N GLU A 363 -7.32 -4.70 -21.47
CA GLU A 363 -7.89 -3.41 -21.06
C GLU A 363 -9.38 -3.26 -21.39
N PRO A 364 -9.87 -3.62 -22.60
CA PRO A 364 -11.31 -3.54 -22.89
C PRO A 364 -12.15 -4.45 -22.00
N LYS A 365 -11.60 -5.61 -21.58
CA LYS A 365 -12.28 -6.56 -20.69
C LYS A 365 -12.40 -5.99 -19.28
N VAL A 366 -11.28 -5.52 -18.73
CA VAL A 366 -11.24 -4.88 -17.40
C VAL A 366 -12.18 -3.68 -17.35
N ARG A 367 -12.16 -2.83 -18.40
CA ARG A 367 -13.06 -1.67 -18.51
C ARG A 367 -14.52 -2.08 -18.48
N LYS A 368 -14.89 -3.10 -19.25
CA LYS A 368 -16.26 -3.63 -19.25
C LYS A 368 -16.67 -4.17 -17.88
N ASP A 369 -15.77 -4.88 -17.19
CA ASP A 369 -16.05 -5.39 -15.85
C ASP A 369 -16.21 -4.26 -14.82
N MET A 370 -15.51 -3.13 -14.98
CA MET A 370 -15.72 -1.92 -14.19
C MET A 370 -17.07 -1.26 -14.50
N GLU A 371 -17.44 -1.12 -15.78
CA GLU A 371 -18.73 -0.56 -16.21
C GLU A 371 -19.92 -1.40 -15.73
N ASP A 372 -19.78 -2.73 -15.77
CA ASP A 372 -20.76 -3.69 -15.26
C ASP A 372 -20.83 -3.73 -13.71
N GLN A 373 -20.05 -2.89 -13.02
CA GLN A 373 -19.89 -2.88 -11.55
C GLN A 373 -19.45 -4.22 -10.96
N LYS A 374 -18.90 -5.12 -11.79
CA LYS A 374 -18.26 -6.36 -11.33
C LYS A 374 -16.96 -6.06 -10.62
N ILE A 375 -16.30 -4.97 -11.02
CA ILE A 375 -15.19 -4.35 -10.30
C ILE A 375 -15.74 -3.10 -9.61
N LYS A 376 -15.79 -3.12 -8.28
CA LYS A 376 -16.42 -2.07 -7.45
C LYS A 376 -15.56 -0.81 -7.27
N THR A 377 -14.33 -0.79 -7.79
CA THR A 377 -13.38 0.31 -7.58
C THR A 377 -12.83 0.83 -8.90
N VAL A 378 -12.71 2.16 -8.99
CA VAL A 378 -11.81 2.79 -9.96
C VAL A 378 -10.46 2.91 -9.26
N SER A 379 -9.47 2.23 -9.82
CA SER A 379 -8.10 2.37 -9.39
C SER A 379 -7.59 3.79 -9.67
N THR A 380 -7.12 4.50 -8.65
CA THR A 380 -6.44 5.81 -8.81
C THR A 380 -5.08 5.71 -9.49
N PHE A 381 -4.59 4.49 -9.76
CA PHE A 381 -3.33 4.25 -10.47
C PHE A 381 -3.18 5.03 -11.79
N MET A 382 -4.25 5.28 -12.54
CA MET A 382 -4.20 6.13 -13.74
C MET A 382 -4.04 7.63 -13.41
N CYS A 383 -4.49 8.11 -12.25
CA CYS A 383 -4.13 9.45 -11.74
C CYS A 383 -2.63 9.48 -11.36
N ASP A 384 -2.16 8.45 -10.64
CA ASP A 384 -0.75 8.30 -10.26
C ASP A 384 0.16 8.26 -11.52
N MET A 385 -0.28 7.57 -12.58
CA MET A 385 0.37 7.50 -13.89
C MET A 385 0.22 8.76 -14.75
N SER A 386 -0.93 9.46 -14.72
CA SER A 386 -1.09 10.71 -15.48
C SER A 386 -0.16 11.82 -14.98
N THR A 387 0.11 11.80 -13.68
CA THR A 387 1.13 12.64 -13.03
C THR A 387 2.55 12.22 -13.49
N LEU A 388 2.78 10.92 -13.69
CA LEU A 388 4.06 10.38 -14.23
C LEU A 388 4.26 10.74 -15.71
N MET A 389 3.17 10.81 -16.49
CA MET A 389 3.21 11.10 -17.91
C MET A 389 3.31 12.60 -18.23
N GLU A 390 2.79 13.51 -17.39
CA GLU A 390 2.96 14.95 -17.59
C GLU A 390 4.44 15.39 -17.52
N ALA A 391 5.28 14.65 -16.78
CA ALA A 391 6.73 14.83 -16.74
C ALA A 391 7.41 14.74 -18.12
N THR A 392 6.80 14.04 -19.09
CA THR A 392 7.40 13.82 -20.43
C THR A 392 7.19 14.99 -21.42
N THR A 393 6.34 15.98 -21.10
CA THR A 393 5.90 17.00 -22.08
C THR A 393 6.58 18.37 -21.97
N ARG A 394 7.46 18.60 -20.99
CA ARG A 394 8.13 19.90 -20.79
C ARG A 394 9.64 19.83 -20.55
N GLY A 395 10.37 18.89 -21.14
CA GLY A 395 11.84 18.83 -20.97
C GLY A 395 12.29 18.90 -19.50
N GLY A 396 11.39 18.50 -18.58
CA GLY A 396 11.60 18.53 -17.15
C GLY A 396 12.29 17.25 -16.79
N GLN A 397 13.26 17.35 -15.89
CA GLN A 397 13.81 16.18 -15.22
C GLN A 397 12.63 15.33 -14.71
N GLY A 398 12.54 14.10 -15.20
CA GLY A 398 11.49 13.16 -14.84
C GLY A 398 11.60 12.84 -13.36
N PHE A 399 10.81 13.53 -12.55
CA PHE A 399 10.66 13.31 -11.13
C PHE A 399 9.19 13.47 -10.80
N ILE A 400 8.46 12.39 -10.50
CA ILE A 400 7.61 12.45 -9.31
C ILE A 400 8.50 12.00 -8.17
N TRP A 401 9.44 12.80 -7.71
CA TRP A 401 10.17 12.42 -6.50
C TRP A 401 10.59 13.61 -5.66
N HIS A 402 10.68 13.30 -4.37
CA HIS A 402 11.66 13.81 -3.43
C HIS A 402 11.32 15.04 -2.57
N TRP A 403 11.65 14.83 -1.30
CA TRP A 403 11.97 15.81 -0.29
C TRP A 403 13.11 16.73 -0.71
N CYS A 404 13.07 17.92 -0.13
CA CYS A 404 14.07 18.96 -0.22
C CYS A 404 15.48 18.44 0.13
N LEU A 405 16.47 18.82 -0.68
CA LEU A 405 17.70 19.35 -0.12
C LEU A 405 18.06 20.63 -0.88
N THR A 406 18.05 21.71 -0.09
CA THR A 406 18.18 23.17 -0.36
C THR A 406 17.01 23.86 -1.03
#